data_AF-A0A2G1DHF0-F1
#
_entry.id   AF-A0A2G1DHF0-F1
#
_cell.length_a   1.000
_cell.length_b   1.000
_cell.length_c   1.000
_cell.angle_alpha   90.00
_cell.angle_beta   90.00
_cell.angle_gamma   90.00
#
_symmetry.space_group_name_H-M   'P 1'
#
loop_
_entity.id
_entity.type
_entity.pdbx_description
1 polymer ?
#
loop_
_entity_poly.entity_id
_entity_poly.type
_entity_poly.pdbx_seq_one_letter_code
_entity_poly.pdbx_strand_id
1 'polypeptide(L)'
;MKIEFRKVSTTPKEFINDFASVKLEGTFCKMSPTLIKIDALLTGKTPVTCIRCGEEENINLNEKLNFLISDGIFKGNESEDLIIEIENGIIDFDEICESELSSLESDYHICKNCLEDNIEIEKEF
;
A
#
# COMPACT_ATOMS: atom_id res chain seq x y z
N MET A 1 -8.41 8.99 -4.81
CA MET A 1 -8.68 9.27 -6.25
C MET A 1 -9.33 8.03 -6.88
N LYS A 2 -10.31 8.19 -7.79
CA LYS A 2 -10.93 7.06 -8.49
C LYS A 2 -10.82 7.16 -10.01
N ILE A 3 -10.45 6.07 -10.68
CA ILE A 3 -10.34 6.00 -12.15
C ILE A 3 -11.08 4.77 -12.67
N GLU A 4 -11.90 4.94 -13.70
CA GLU A 4 -12.48 3.81 -14.41
C GLU A 4 -11.41 3.07 -15.22
N PHE A 5 -11.29 1.77 -15.05
CA PHE A 5 -10.33 0.88 -15.71
C PHE A 5 -10.32 1.06 -17.24
N ARG A 6 -11.51 1.24 -17.85
CA ARG A 6 -11.66 1.46 -19.29
C ARG A 6 -11.01 2.77 -19.80
N LYS A 7 -10.87 3.79 -18.94
CA LYS A 7 -10.29 5.10 -19.30
C LYS A 7 -8.75 5.11 -19.25
N VAL A 8 -8.14 4.04 -18.73
CA VAL A 8 -6.68 3.91 -18.66
C VAL A 8 -6.10 3.61 -20.03
N SER A 9 -5.10 4.41 -20.42
CA SER A 9 -4.37 4.29 -21.68
C SER A 9 -3.26 3.24 -21.61
N THR A 10 -2.84 2.75 -22.77
CA THR A 10 -1.64 1.89 -22.91
C THR A 10 -0.34 2.67 -22.71
N THR A 11 -0.35 3.98 -22.95
CA THR A 11 0.78 4.86 -22.62
C THR A 11 0.79 5.18 -21.12
N PRO A 12 1.96 5.15 -20.46
CA PRO A 12 2.11 5.59 -19.08
C PRO A 12 1.58 7.00 -18.86
N LYS A 13 0.78 7.16 -17.81
CA LYS A 13 0.28 8.45 -17.33
C LYS A 13 0.66 8.64 -15.88
N GLU A 14 1.01 9.87 -15.54
CA GLU A 14 1.29 10.26 -14.17
C GLU A 14 0.00 10.37 -13.37
N PHE A 15 0.08 10.03 -12.09
CA PHE A 15 -0.97 10.27 -11.11
C PHE A 15 -0.36 10.73 -9.79
N ILE A 16 -1.17 11.46 -9.03
CA ILE A 16 -0.90 11.85 -7.66
C ILE A 16 -2.19 11.62 -6.88
N ASN A 17 -2.08 10.93 -5.75
CA ASN A 17 -3.15 10.73 -4.81
C ASN A 17 -2.67 11.10 -3.40
N ASP A 18 -3.34 12.08 -2.79
CA ASP A 18 -3.12 12.44 -1.39
C ASP A 18 -4.24 11.80 -0.56
N PHE A 19 -3.87 10.96 0.40
CA PHE A 19 -4.81 10.27 1.29
C PHE A 19 -4.29 10.34 2.73
N ALA A 20 -5.15 10.77 3.66
CA ALA A 20 -4.79 11.04 5.05
C ALA A 20 -3.57 11.98 5.18
N SER A 21 -2.37 11.43 5.45
CA SER A 21 -1.08 12.14 5.58
C SER A 21 0.00 11.56 4.68
N VAL A 22 -0.39 10.75 3.69
CA VAL A 22 0.49 10.11 2.72
C VAL A 22 0.15 10.54 1.31
N LYS A 23 1.18 10.58 0.48
CA LYS A 23 1.13 10.90 -0.94
C LYS A 23 1.62 9.70 -1.71
N LEU A 24 0.74 9.16 -2.55
CA LEU A 24 1.06 8.14 -3.54
C LEU A 24 1.17 8.81 -4.91
N GLU A 25 2.36 8.78 -5.50
CA GLU A 25 2.59 9.34 -6.82
C GLU A 25 3.39 8.41 -7.71
N GLY A 26 3.14 8.45 -9.02
CA GLY A 26 3.80 7.56 -9.93
C GLY A 26 3.16 7.52 -11.30
N THR A 27 3.31 6.38 -11.97
CA THR A 27 2.73 6.15 -13.30
C THR A 27 1.90 4.88 -13.36
N PHE A 28 0.89 4.89 -14.22
CA PHE A 28 0.06 3.74 -14.49
C PHE A 28 -0.18 3.59 -16.00
N CYS A 29 -0.22 2.34 -16.48
CA CYS A 29 -0.52 2.03 -17.88
C CYS A 29 -1.24 0.70 -18.02
N LYS A 30 -2.05 0.59 -19.07
CA LYS A 30 -2.73 -0.65 -19.44
C LYS A 30 -1.75 -1.60 -20.13
N MET A 31 -1.53 -2.78 -19.55
CA MET A 31 -0.73 -3.86 -20.14
C MET A 31 -1.57 -4.76 -21.04
N SER A 32 -2.82 -5.00 -20.65
CA SER A 32 -3.76 -5.84 -21.39
C SER A 32 -5.20 -5.34 -21.19
N PRO A 33 -6.21 -5.88 -21.88
CA PRO A 33 -7.60 -5.49 -21.69
C PRO A 33 -8.11 -5.62 -20.25
N THR A 34 -7.46 -6.44 -19.41
CA THR A 34 -7.86 -6.72 -18.02
C THR A 34 -6.75 -6.44 -17.01
N LEU A 35 -5.57 -5.95 -17.44
CA LEU A 35 -4.43 -5.74 -16.56
C LEU A 35 -3.82 -4.34 -16.72
N ILE A 36 -3.56 -3.69 -15.59
CA ILE A 36 -2.86 -2.41 -15.48
C ILE A 36 -1.61 -2.61 -14.64
N LYS A 37 -0.52 -1.96 -15.04
CA LYS A 37 0.69 -1.83 -14.23
C LYS A 37 0.70 -0.50 -13.52
N ILE A 38 1.08 -0.52 -12.25
CA ILE A 38 1.33 0.66 -11.44
C ILE A 38 2.78 0.63 -10.95
N ASP A 39 3.49 1.73 -11.18
CA ASP A 39 4.82 2.00 -10.64
C ASP A 39 4.72 3.30 -9.83
N ALA A 40 4.74 3.20 -8.51
CA ALA A 40 4.45 4.31 -7.61
C ALA A 40 5.42 4.41 -6.42
N LEU A 41 5.43 5.58 -5.81
CA LEU A 41 6.17 5.89 -4.59
C LEU A 41 5.17 6.41 -3.55
N LEU A 42 5.11 5.73 -2.40
CA LEU A 42 4.35 6.16 -1.23
C LEU A 42 5.28 6.94 -0.31
N THR A 43 4.99 8.21 -0.11
CA THR A 43 5.75 9.09 0.79
C THR A 43 4.84 9.75 1.80
N GLY A 44 5.33 10.00 3.01
CA GLY A 44 4.55 10.72 4.01
C GLY A 44 4.89 10.32 5.41
N LYS A 45 3.95 10.55 6.32
CA LYS A 45 4.05 10.11 7.71
C LYS A 45 2.75 9.46 8.12
N THR A 46 2.86 8.36 8.84
CA THR A 46 1.70 7.71 9.46
C THR A 46 1.96 7.49 10.94
N PRO A 47 0.98 7.74 11.82
CA PRO A 47 1.06 7.28 13.20
C PRO A 47 0.99 5.74 13.21
N VAL A 48 1.81 5.13 14.04
CA VAL A 48 1.76 3.71 14.37
C VAL A 48 1.79 3.55 15.87
N THR A 49 1.04 2.57 16.37
CA THR A 49 0.96 2.29 17.80
C THR A 49 1.96 1.20 18.17
N CYS A 50 2.79 1.46 19.18
CA CYS A 50 3.68 0.45 19.73
C CYS A 50 2.87 -0.68 20.38
N ILE A 51 3.08 -1.93 19.96
CA ILE A 51 2.37 -3.07 20.56
C ILE A 51 2.74 -3.31 22.04
N ARG A 52 3.92 -2.85 22.48
CA ARG A 52 4.40 -3.09 23.86
C ARG A 52 3.82 -2.09 24.87
N CYS A 53 3.90 -0.79 24.59
CA CYS A 53 3.48 0.26 25.53
C CYS A 53 2.21 1.00 25.11
N GLY A 54 1.73 0.85 23.88
CA GLY A 54 0.59 1.58 23.34
C GLY A 54 0.88 3.06 23.01
N GLU A 55 2.13 3.51 23.06
CA GLU A 55 2.50 4.85 22.62
C GLU A 55 2.43 4.96 21.10
N GLU A 56 1.84 6.05 20.61
CA GLU A 56 1.84 6.40 19.19
C GLU A 56 3.15 7.09 18.81
N GLU A 57 3.77 6.64 17.73
CA GLU A 57 4.87 7.35 17.10
C GLU A 57 4.63 7.51 15.60
N ASN A 58 5.17 8.59 15.02
CA ASN A 58 5.04 8.83 13.59
C ASN A 58 6.24 8.24 12.87
N ILE A 59 5.98 7.28 11.99
CA ILE A 59 7.00 6.73 11.08
C ILE A 59 6.98 7.49 9.75
N ASN A 60 8.16 7.69 9.17
CA ASN A 60 8.29 8.27 7.83
C ASN A 60 8.18 7.15 6.80
N LEU A 61 7.27 7.29 5.85
CA LEU A 61 7.11 6.38 4.73
C LEU A 61 7.87 6.91 3.52
N ASN A 62 8.61 6.01 2.87
CA ASN A 62 9.30 6.25 1.61
C ASN A 62 9.49 4.91 0.90
N GLU A 63 8.39 4.37 0.38
CA GLU A 63 8.32 3.01 -0.14
C GLU A 63 7.95 3.00 -1.62
N LYS A 64 8.62 2.14 -2.38
CA LYS A 64 8.34 1.96 -3.81
C LYS A 64 7.33 0.82 -3.97
N LEU A 65 6.15 1.15 -4.46
CA LEU A 65 5.08 0.20 -4.72
C LEU A 65 5.02 -0.10 -6.22
N ASN A 66 5.27 -1.35 -6.59
CA ASN A 66 5.07 -1.83 -7.95
C ASN A 66 4.11 -3.02 -7.89
N PHE A 67 2.95 -2.88 -8.53
CA PHE A 67 1.91 -3.88 -8.48
C PHE A 67 1.05 -3.83 -9.74
N LEU A 68 0.26 -4.88 -9.92
CA LEU A 68 -0.66 -5.05 -11.03
C LEU A 68 -2.09 -4.93 -10.53
N ILE A 69 -2.96 -4.32 -11.33
CA ILE A 69 -4.40 -4.29 -11.09
C ILE A 69 -5.09 -5.12 -12.15
N SER A 70 -5.83 -6.13 -11.71
CA SER A 70 -6.67 -6.98 -12.55
C SER A 70 -8.14 -6.58 -12.43
N ASP A 71 -8.80 -6.32 -13.56
CA ASP A 71 -10.26 -6.14 -13.60
C ASP A 71 -10.93 -7.52 -13.61
N GLY A 72 -11.38 -7.95 -12.43
CA GLY A 72 -11.82 -9.30 -12.11
C GLY A 72 -10.68 -10.26 -11.76
N ILE A 73 -11.05 -11.53 -11.62
CA ILE A 73 -10.14 -12.62 -11.23
C ILE A 73 -8.96 -12.71 -12.21
N PHE A 74 -7.75 -12.62 -11.69
CA PHE A 74 -6.53 -12.81 -12.45
C PHE A 74 -6.38 -14.27 -12.86
N LYS A 75 -6.21 -14.50 -14.17
CA LYS A 75 -6.10 -15.85 -14.77
C LYS A 75 -4.69 -16.18 -15.27
N GLY A 76 -3.71 -15.32 -14.98
CA GLY A 76 -2.33 -15.58 -15.35
C GLY A 76 -1.69 -16.66 -14.46
N ASN A 77 -0.54 -17.16 -14.90
CA ASN A 77 0.32 -17.98 -14.04
C ASN A 77 0.89 -17.11 -12.91
N GLU A 78 1.44 -17.75 -11.87
CA GLU A 78 2.11 -17.06 -10.75
C GLU A 78 2.99 -15.90 -11.26
N SER A 79 2.60 -14.69 -10.89
CA SER A 79 3.39 -13.48 -11.11
C SER A 79 4.21 -13.22 -9.85
N GLU A 80 5.45 -12.75 -10.01
CA GLU A 80 6.24 -12.25 -8.88
C GLU A 80 5.70 -10.91 -8.36
N ASP A 81 4.92 -10.19 -9.17
CA ASP A 81 4.32 -8.91 -8.80
C ASP A 81 3.06 -9.12 -7.93
N LEU A 82 2.85 -8.20 -6.99
CA LEU A 82 1.59 -8.13 -6.25
C LEU A 82 0.43 -7.85 -7.21
N ILE A 83 -0.67 -8.62 -7.09
CA ILE A 83 -1.86 -8.46 -7.91
C ILE A 83 -3.03 -8.04 -7.04
N ILE A 84 -3.63 -6.90 -7.38
CA ILE A 84 -4.85 -6.38 -6.77
C ILE A 84 -6.02 -6.65 -7.73
N GLU A 85 -6.98 -7.46 -7.31
CA GLU A 85 -8.18 -7.77 -8.09
C GLU A 85 -9.30 -6.80 -7.73
N ILE A 86 -9.88 -6.14 -8.72
CA ILE A 86 -11.02 -5.22 -8.54
C ILE A 86 -12.25 -5.77 -9.26
N GLU A 87 -13.44 -5.63 -8.68
CA GLU A 87 -14.67 -6.19 -9.27
C GLU A 87 -15.53 -5.15 -10.01
N ASN A 88 -15.37 -3.85 -9.72
CA ASN A 88 -16.26 -2.79 -10.20
C ASN A 88 -15.69 -1.99 -11.39
N GLY A 89 -14.57 -2.42 -11.98
CA GLY A 89 -13.87 -1.66 -13.03
C GLY A 89 -13.47 -0.25 -12.60
N ILE A 90 -13.41 0.01 -11.29
CA ILE A 90 -12.98 1.27 -10.68
C ILE A 90 -11.73 0.98 -9.87
N ILE A 91 -10.67 1.70 -10.20
CA ILE A 91 -9.43 1.73 -9.42
C ILE A 91 -9.61 2.82 -8.38
N ASP A 92 -9.63 2.44 -7.11
CA ASP A 92 -9.68 3.36 -5.98
C ASP A 92 -8.30 3.45 -5.33
N PHE A 93 -7.58 4.54 -5.60
CA PHE A 93 -6.26 4.75 -5.03
C PHE A 93 -6.31 5.06 -3.53
N ASP A 94 -7.46 5.49 -3.01
CA ASP A 94 -7.61 5.73 -1.57
C ASP A 94 -7.67 4.38 -0.84
N GLU A 95 -8.39 3.40 -1.39
CA GLU A 95 -8.45 2.02 -0.88
C GLU A 95 -7.07 1.34 -0.91
N ILE A 96 -6.30 1.54 -1.99
CA ILE A 96 -4.92 1.03 -2.06
C ILE A 96 -4.04 1.68 -0.98
N CYS A 97 -4.14 2.99 -0.77
CA CYS A 97 -3.39 3.63 0.32
C CYS A 97 -3.82 3.11 1.69
N GLU A 98 -5.13 2.93 1.92
CA GLU A 98 -5.68 2.40 3.16
C GLU A 98 -5.20 0.97 3.45
N SER A 99 -5.12 0.11 2.42
CA SER A 99 -4.62 -1.27 2.60
C SER A 99 -3.14 -1.30 2.99
N GLU A 100 -2.30 -0.46 2.38
CA GLU A 100 -0.88 -0.38 2.73
C GLU A 100 -0.68 0.16 4.16
N LEU A 101 -1.42 1.20 4.54
CA LEU A 101 -1.40 1.73 5.91
C LEU A 101 -1.84 0.67 6.93
N SER A 102 -2.87 -0.12 6.61
CA SER A 102 -3.34 -1.22 7.46
C SER A 102 -2.31 -2.35 7.58
N SER A 103 -1.55 -2.61 6.50
CA SER A 103 -0.44 -3.57 6.53
C SER A 103 0.66 -3.11 7.47
N LEU A 104 1.03 -1.83 7.42
CA LEU A 104 2.04 -1.24 8.32
C LEU A 104 1.61 -1.32 9.79
N GLU A 105 0.33 -1.09 10.09
CA GLU A 105 -0.19 -1.27 11.45
C GLU A 105 -0.12 -2.72 11.92
N SER A 106 -0.21 -3.67 10.99
CA SER A 106 -0.15 -5.11 11.26
C SER A 106 1.27 -5.65 11.47
N ASP A 107 2.31 -4.86 11.17
CA ASP A 107 3.73 -5.26 11.25
C ASP A 107 4.30 -5.30 12.68
N TYR A 108 3.45 -5.23 13.71
CA TYR A 108 3.84 -5.33 15.12
C TYR A 108 4.92 -4.33 15.54
N HIS A 109 4.69 -3.07 15.19
CA HIS A 109 5.63 -1.98 15.47
C HIS A 109 6.01 -1.88 16.97
N ILE A 110 7.30 -1.67 17.24
CA ILE A 110 7.85 -1.46 18.59
C ILE A 110 8.59 -0.13 18.61
N CYS A 111 8.17 0.78 19.49
CA CYS A 111 8.81 2.08 19.64
C CYS A 111 10.25 1.97 20.19
N LYS A 112 11.03 3.03 19.97
CA LYS A 112 12.44 3.10 20.41
C LYS A 112 12.60 2.87 21.91
N ASN A 113 11.72 3.45 22.72
CA ASN A 113 11.73 3.26 24.17
C ASN A 113 11.66 1.78 24.54
N CYS A 114 10.72 1.04 23.94
CA CYS A 114 10.54 -0.38 24.22
C CYS A 114 11.59 -1.30 23.54
N LEU A 115 12.34 -0.81 22.55
CA LEU A 115 13.50 -1.52 22.00
C LEU A 115 14.73 -1.38 22.90
N GLU A 116 14.88 -0.23 23.56
CA GLU A 116 15.97 0.07 24.48
C GLU A 116 15.73 -0.54 25.88
N ASP A 117 14.47 -0.69 26.27
CA ASP A 117 14.08 -1.46 27.45
C ASP A 117 14.41 -2.95 27.25
N ASN A 118 15.56 -3.38 27.79
CA ASN A 118 16.01 -4.79 27.92
C ASN A 118 15.10 -5.63 28.84
N ILE A 119 13.80 -5.38 28.85
CA ILE A 119 12.83 -6.17 29.60
C ILE A 119 12.52 -7.39 28.72
N GLU A 120 13.13 -8.52 29.06
CA GLU A 120 12.71 -9.83 28.55
C GLU A 120 11.25 -10.04 28.95
N ILE A 121 10.35 -9.91 27.97
CA ILE A 121 8.95 -10.28 28.17
C ILE A 121 8.89 -11.80 28.04
N GLU A 122 9.22 -12.52 29.10
CA GLU A 122 8.75 -13.88 29.27
C GLU A 122 7.22 -13.80 29.45
N LYS A 123 6.48 -14.18 28.41
CA LYS A 123 5.08 -14.60 28.55
C LYS A 123 4.99 -16.04 28.09
N GLU A 124 5.38 -16.94 28.98
CA GLU A 124 4.88 -18.31 28.95
C GLU A 124 3.35 -18.28 29.17
N PHE A 125 2.62 -18.99 28.32
CA PHE A 125 1.30 -19.53 28.62
C PHE A 125 1.34 -21.04 28.35
#